data_AF-A0A3M2ELT7-F1
#
_entry.id   AF-A0A3M2ELT7-F1
#
_cell.length_a   1.000
_cell.length_b   1.000
_cell.length_c   1.000
_cell.angle_alpha   90.00
_cell.angle_beta   90.00
_cell.angle_gamma   90.00
#
_symmetry.space_group_name_H-M   'P 1'
#
loop_
_entity.id
_entity.type
_entity.pdbx_description
1 polymer ?
#
loop_
_entity_poly.entity_id
_entity_poly.type
_entity_poly.pdbx_seq_one_letter_code
_entity_poly.pdbx_strand_id
1 'polypeptide(L)'
;ASYQELSQHPMVQDMIQSHVEEVNRSLAGDEMLSGCQIHRFLVLHKELDADDGELTRTRKVRRRIIEQKYADLIKALYDGSKSVYTETEVTYEDGRKGKIAATLNIRDAKVFAEPVRAAAE
;
A
#
# COMPACT_ATOMS: atom_id res chain seq x y z
N ALA A 1 -4.40 -6.01 20.70
CA ALA A 1 -4.05 -6.59 19.39
C ALA A 1 -2.74 -5.96 18.95
N SER A 2 -1.85 -6.75 18.38
CA SER A 2 -0.61 -6.28 17.76
C SER A 2 -0.89 -5.49 16.47
N TYR A 3 0.08 -4.72 15.98
CA TYR A 3 -0.03 -4.02 14.70
C TYR A 3 -0.37 -5.00 13.57
N GLN A 4 0.33 -6.13 13.51
CA GLN A 4 0.12 -7.14 12.47
C GLN A 4 -1.31 -7.67 12.48
N GLU A 5 -1.87 -7.99 13.65
CA GLU A 5 -3.27 -8.44 13.78
C GLU A 5 -4.26 -7.35 13.33
N LEU A 6 -4.06 -6.10 13.74
CA LEU A 6 -4.94 -5.00 13.37
C LEU A 6 -4.87 -4.68 11.87
N SER A 7 -3.68 -4.71 11.28
CA SER A 7 -3.47 -4.44 9.85
C SER A 7 -4.25 -5.41 8.96
N GLN A 8 -4.45 -6.65 9.41
CA GLN A 8 -5.17 -7.68 8.65
C GLN A 8 -6.62 -7.86 9.12
N HIS A 9 -7.06 -7.11 10.13
CA HIS A 9 -8.40 -7.25 10.67
C HIS A 9 -9.45 -6.79 9.64
N PRO A 10 -10.51 -7.57 9.36
CA PRO A 10 -11.51 -7.23 8.34
C PRO A 10 -12.10 -5.83 8.49
N MET A 11 -12.49 -5.43 9.69
CA MET A 11 -13.05 -4.09 9.93
C MET A 11 -12.06 -2.96 9.64
N VAL A 12 -10.76 -3.17 9.84
CA VAL A 12 -9.72 -2.16 9.55
C VAL A 12 -9.51 -2.07 8.05
N GLN A 13 -9.46 -3.21 7.37
CA GLN A 13 -9.35 -3.29 5.92
C GLN A 13 -10.55 -2.61 5.23
N ASP A 14 -11.77 -2.87 5.71
CA ASP A 14 -12.99 -2.29 5.16
C ASP A 14 -13.07 -0.78 5.41
N MET A 15 -12.60 -0.32 6.59
CA MET A 15 -12.49 1.11 6.90
C MET A 15 -11.51 1.82 5.96
N ILE A 16 -10.32 1.24 5.75
CA ILE A 16 -9.32 1.80 4.81
C ILE A 16 -9.88 1.81 3.39
N GLN A 17 -10.55 0.73 2.95
CA GLN A 17 -11.18 0.66 1.64
C GLN A 17 -12.20 1.77 1.44
N SER A 18 -13.05 2.04 2.43
CA SER A 18 -14.03 3.13 2.37
C SER A 18 -13.37 4.50 2.14
N HIS A 19 -12.26 4.78 2.83
CA HIS A 19 -11.52 6.04 2.64
C HIS A 19 -10.80 6.10 1.29
N VAL A 20 -10.25 4.99 0.81
CA VAL A 20 -9.66 4.93 -0.55
C VAL A 20 -10.72 5.25 -1.60
N GLU A 21 -11.92 4.69 -1.48
CA GLU A 21 -13.02 4.92 -2.42
C GLU A 21 -13.58 6.34 -2.33
N GLU A 22 -13.58 6.95 -1.14
CA GLU A 22 -13.91 8.37 -0.95
C GLU A 22 -12.90 9.28 -1.68
N VAL A 23 -11.60 9.00 -1.54
CA VAL A 23 -10.54 9.71 -2.26
C VAL A 23 -10.69 9.53 -3.77
N ASN A 24 -10.92 8.31 -4.26
CA ASN A 24 -11.14 8.04 -5.69
C ASN A 24 -12.32 8.84 -6.25
N ARG A 25 -13.41 8.96 -5.48
CA ARG A 25 -14.57 9.77 -5.86
C ARG A 25 -14.20 11.25 -6.00
N SER A 26 -13.40 11.76 -5.05
CA SER A 26 -12.91 13.14 -5.11
C SER A 26 -11.99 13.36 -6.32
N LEU A 27 -11.08 12.43 -6.60
CA LEU A 27 -10.15 12.52 -7.73
C LEU A 27 -10.87 12.48 -9.08
N ALA A 28 -11.91 11.65 -9.21
CA ALA A 28 -12.69 11.56 -10.44
C ALA A 28 -13.47 12.84 -10.80
N GLY A 29 -13.73 13.72 -9.82
CA GLY A 29 -14.35 15.02 -10.06
C GLY A 29 -13.41 16.07 -10.67
N ASP A 30 -12.10 15.83 -10.64
CA ASP A 30 -11.08 16.74 -11.17
C ASP A 30 -10.49 16.15 -12.46
N GLU A 31 -10.63 16.86 -13.58
CA GLU A 31 -10.16 16.39 -14.89
C GLU A 31 -8.66 16.07 -14.91
N MET A 32 -7.84 16.87 -14.22
CA MET A 32 -6.39 16.71 -14.18
C MET A 32 -5.95 15.55 -13.29
N LEU A 33 -6.76 15.17 -12.29
CA LEU A 33 -6.44 14.15 -11.31
C LEU A 33 -7.22 12.85 -11.46
N SER A 34 -8.18 12.80 -12.38
CA SER A 34 -9.05 11.65 -12.61
C SER A 34 -8.31 10.33 -12.89
N GLY A 35 -7.15 10.41 -13.54
CA GLY A 35 -6.26 9.27 -13.78
C GLY A 35 -5.36 8.86 -12.60
N CYS A 36 -5.44 9.54 -11.46
CA CYS A 36 -4.66 9.24 -10.25
C CYS A 36 -5.42 8.37 -9.23
N GLN A 37 -6.54 7.76 -9.62
CA GLN A 37 -7.32 6.88 -8.75
C GLN A 37 -6.53 5.64 -8.32
N ILE A 38 -6.75 5.20 -7.09
CA ILE A 38 -6.14 4.00 -6.53
C ILE A 38 -6.99 2.80 -6.96
N HIS A 39 -6.43 1.92 -7.79
CA HIS A 39 -7.13 0.72 -8.25
C HIS A 39 -6.99 -0.47 -7.30
N ARG A 40 -5.80 -0.64 -6.73
CA ARG A 40 -5.47 -1.74 -5.82
C ARG A 40 -4.55 -1.28 -4.73
N PHE A 41 -4.75 -1.82 -3.53
CA PHE A 41 -3.89 -1.56 -2.39
C PHE A 41 -3.80 -2.78 -1.48
N LEU A 42 -2.84 -2.74 -0.57
CA LEU A 42 -2.71 -3.67 0.54
C LEU A 42 -2.23 -2.88 1.76
N VAL A 43 -2.41 -3.46 2.95
CA VAL A 43 -1.92 -2.88 4.21
C VAL A 43 -0.76 -3.74 4.68
N LEU A 44 0.40 -3.10 4.89
CA LEU A 44 1.61 -3.79 5.33
C LEU A 44 1.41 -4.42 6.72
N HIS A 45 2.02 -5.57 6.94
CA HIS A 45 2.04 -6.28 8.24
C HIS A 45 3.01 -5.68 9.26
N LYS A 46 3.82 -4.70 8.85
CA LYS A 46 4.65 -3.87 9.72
C LYS A 46 4.66 -2.41 9.25
N GLU A 47 4.99 -1.50 10.16
CA GLU A 47 5.32 -0.12 9.80
C GLU A 47 6.69 -0.03 9.12
N LEU A 48 6.85 0.92 8.20
CA LEU A 48 8.15 1.21 7.61
C LEU A 48 9.06 1.87 8.64
N ASP A 49 10.33 1.45 8.68
CA ASP A 49 11.28 1.90 9.70
C ASP A 49 12.53 2.57 9.10
N ALA A 50 13.04 3.60 9.76
CA ALA A 50 14.29 4.26 9.39
C ALA A 50 15.52 3.38 9.72
N ASP A 51 15.45 2.57 10.77
CA ASP A 51 16.53 1.66 11.17
C ASP A 51 16.65 0.48 10.20
N ASP A 52 15.54 0.12 9.56
CA ASP A 52 15.47 -0.84 8.45
C ASP A 52 15.90 -0.25 7.09
N GLY A 53 16.24 1.05 7.06
CA GLY A 53 16.60 1.77 5.85
C GLY A 53 15.45 2.02 4.87
N GLU A 54 14.21 1.79 5.30
CA GLU A 54 13.00 1.96 4.48
C GLU A 54 12.58 3.43 4.42
N LEU A 55 12.89 4.18 5.48
CA LEU A 55 12.64 5.61 5.60
C LEU A 55 13.94 6.40 5.87
N THR A 56 13.91 7.71 5.62
CA THR A 56 14.81 8.65 6.31
C THR A 56 14.34 8.84 7.74
N ARG A 57 15.20 9.34 8.64
CA ARG A 57 14.77 9.72 10.00
C ARG A 57 13.68 10.82 10.02
N THR A 58 13.50 11.52 8.91
CA THR A 58 12.42 12.49 8.68
C THR A 58 11.18 11.90 8.00
N ARG A 59 11.05 10.56 7.96
CA ARG A 59 9.90 9.82 7.39
C ARG A 59 9.72 9.93 5.86
N LYS A 60 10.79 10.23 5.12
CA LYS A 60 10.75 10.14 3.63
C LYS A 60 11.05 8.72 3.18
N VAL A 61 10.23 8.19 2.28
CA VAL A 61 10.40 6.84 1.70
C VAL A 61 11.68 6.75 0.86
N ARG A 62 12.50 5.74 1.14
CA ARG A 62 13.68 5.37 0.34
C ARG A 62 13.28 4.36 -0.72
N ARG A 63 12.73 4.84 -1.84
CA ARG A 63 12.11 4.01 -2.90
C ARG A 63 12.93 2.80 -3.33
N ARG A 64 14.23 2.98 -3.61
CA ARG A 64 15.13 1.87 -3.98
C ARG A 64 15.15 0.72 -2.96
N ILE A 65 15.08 1.03 -1.67
CA ILE A 65 15.08 0.01 -0.61
C ILE A 65 13.72 -0.67 -0.54
N ILE A 66 12.63 0.09 -0.66
CA ILE A 66 11.26 -0.46 -0.72
C ILE A 66 11.10 -1.40 -1.91
N GLU A 67 11.53 -0.99 -3.10
CA GLU A 67 11.46 -1.78 -4.33
C GLU A 67 12.19 -3.12 -4.20
N GLN A 68 13.30 -3.16 -3.45
CA GLN A 68 14.07 -4.38 -3.22
C GLN A 68 13.41 -5.27 -2.15
N LYS A 69 13.03 -4.70 -1.01
CA LYS A 69 12.50 -5.46 0.14
C LYS A 69 11.09 -5.99 -0.09
N TYR A 70 10.27 -5.27 -0.85
CA TYR A 70 8.85 -5.55 -1.06
C TYR A 70 8.54 -5.84 -2.54
N ALA A 71 9.52 -6.35 -3.28
CA ALA A 71 9.39 -6.64 -4.72
C ALA A 71 8.23 -7.61 -5.00
N ASP A 72 8.03 -8.59 -4.13
CA ASP A 72 6.94 -9.55 -4.14
C ASP A 72 5.56 -8.87 -3.99
N LEU A 73 5.42 -7.98 -3.01
CA LEU A 73 4.19 -7.22 -2.77
C LEU A 73 3.87 -6.29 -3.94
N ILE A 74 4.88 -5.56 -4.44
CA ILE A 74 4.72 -4.66 -5.59
C ILE A 74 4.31 -5.46 -6.82
N LYS A 75 4.95 -6.60 -7.09
CA LYS A 75 4.57 -7.47 -8.20
C LYS A 75 3.12 -7.94 -8.08
N ALA A 76 2.70 -8.37 -6.89
CA ALA A 76 1.34 -8.84 -6.63
C ALA A 76 0.28 -7.73 -6.85
N LEU A 77 0.63 -6.48 -6.53
CA LEU A 77 -0.18 -5.29 -6.85
C LEU A 77 -0.29 -5.01 -8.35
N TYR A 78 0.47 -5.67 -9.22
CA TYR A 78 0.37 -5.53 -10.68
C TYR A 78 -0.15 -6.79 -11.37
N ASP A 79 0.18 -7.99 -10.90
CA ASP A 79 -0.08 -9.24 -11.63
C ASP A 79 -1.50 -9.83 -11.50
N GLY A 80 -2.32 -9.31 -10.58
CA GLY A 80 -3.72 -9.75 -10.42
C GLY A 80 -3.95 -10.66 -9.22
N SER A 81 -2.90 -10.96 -8.45
CA SER A 81 -2.97 -11.75 -7.23
C SER A 81 -3.98 -11.16 -6.23
N LYS A 82 -4.70 -12.04 -5.52
CA LYS A 82 -5.63 -11.66 -4.44
C LYS A 82 -4.99 -11.66 -3.06
N SER A 83 -3.90 -12.40 -2.91
CA SER A 83 -3.09 -12.43 -1.71
C SER A 83 -1.64 -12.74 -2.06
N VAL A 84 -0.73 -12.41 -1.15
CA VAL A 84 0.70 -12.65 -1.29
C VAL A 84 1.30 -12.97 0.07
N TYR A 85 2.09 -14.04 0.13
CA TYR A 85 2.91 -14.35 1.29
C TYR A 85 4.23 -13.59 1.17
N THR A 86 4.67 -12.98 2.26
CA THR A 86 5.92 -12.21 2.31
C THR A 86 6.67 -12.45 3.62
N GLU A 87 8.00 -12.35 3.57
CA GLU A 87 8.87 -12.28 4.74
C GLU A 87 9.71 -11.01 4.65
N THR A 88 9.56 -10.11 5.61
CA THR A 88 10.32 -8.84 5.65
C THR A 88 11.37 -8.89 6.74
N GLU A 89 12.62 -8.56 6.39
CA GLU A 89 13.70 -8.40 7.36
C GLU A 89 13.48 -7.13 8.21
N VAL A 90 13.58 -7.29 9.53
CA VAL A 90 13.49 -6.20 10.51
C VAL A 90 14.74 -6.16 11.38
N THR A 91 15.12 -4.96 11.81
CA THR A 91 16.24 -4.71 12.71
C THR A 91 15.68 -4.32 14.07
N TYR A 92 15.99 -5.11 15.10
CA TYR A 92 15.61 -4.80 16.47
C TYR A 92 16.53 -3.75 17.08
N GLU A 93 16.09 -3.12 18.17
CA GLU A 93 16.85 -2.08 18.89
C GLU A 93 18.23 -2.56 19.38
N ASP A 94 18.40 -3.86 19.61
CA ASP A 94 19.67 -4.48 19.98
C ASP A 94 20.60 -4.76 18.78
N GLY A 95 20.20 -4.34 17.58
CA GLY A 95 20.92 -4.52 16.32
C GLY A 95 20.76 -5.91 15.70
N ARG A 96 19.99 -6.82 16.33
CA ARG A 96 19.70 -8.12 15.72
C ARG A 96 18.77 -7.97 14.54
N LYS A 97 18.94 -8.86 13.56
CA LYS A 97 18.03 -9.00 12.43
C LYS A 97 17.04 -10.13 12.68
N GLY A 98 15.77 -9.85 12.47
CA GLY A 98 14.68 -10.82 12.47
C GLY A 98 13.92 -10.80 11.16
N LYS A 99 12.88 -11.64 11.09
CA LYS A 99 11.93 -11.63 9.99
C LYS A 99 10.51 -11.58 10.54
N ILE A 100 9.66 -10.80 9.89
CA ILE A 100 8.22 -10.81 10.11
C ILE A 100 7.56 -11.34 8.84
N ALA A 101 6.82 -12.43 8.99
CA ALA A 101 6.10 -13.07 7.92
C ALA A 101 4.60 -12.83 8.03
N ALA A 102 3.94 -12.62 6.89
CA ALA A 102 2.49 -12.52 6.82
C ALA A 102 1.99 -12.89 5.42
N THR A 103 0.74 -13.33 5.35
CA THR A 103 -0.02 -13.36 4.10
C THR A 103 -0.90 -12.12 4.06
N LEU A 104 -0.65 -11.24 3.09
CA LEU A 104 -1.38 -10.00 2.91
C LEU A 104 -2.48 -10.19 1.88
N ASN A 105 -3.66 -9.63 2.17
CA ASN A 105 -4.75 -9.55 1.21
C ASN A 105 -4.60 -8.30 0.35
N ILE A 106 -4.87 -8.44 -0.95
CA ILE A 106 -4.89 -7.34 -1.91
C ILE A 106 -6.34 -6.95 -2.14
N ARG A 107 -6.65 -5.66 -1.93
CA ARG A 107 -7.99 -5.09 -2.08
C ARG A 107 -8.08 -4.36 -3.42
N ASP A 108 -9.08 -4.72 -4.21
CA ASP A 108 -9.51 -3.93 -5.36
C ASP A 108 -10.43 -2.81 -4.87
N ALA A 109 -10.06 -1.57 -5.15
CA ALA A 109 -10.84 -0.40 -4.77
C ALA A 109 -11.75 0.02 -5.93
N LYS A 110 -12.95 0.50 -5.60
CA LYS A 110 -13.85 1.07 -6.60
C LYS A 110 -13.24 2.34 -7.21
N VAL A 111 -13.20 2.38 -8.54
CA VAL A 111 -12.87 3.56 -9.35
C VAL A 111 -14.14 4.11 -10.01
N PHE A 112 -14.10 5.38 -10.37
CA PHE A 112 -15.19 6.12 -10.98
C PHE A 112 -14.79 6.55 -12.40
N ALA A 113 -15.80 6.78 -13.25
CA ALA A 113 -15.59 7.18 -14.63
C ALA A 113 -14.78 8.49 -14.68
N GLU A 114 -13.72 8.49 -15.49
CA GLU A 114 -12.98 9.71 -15.77
C GLU A 114 -13.88 10.66 -16.58
N PRO A 115 -13.83 11.98 -16.30
CA PRO A 115 -14.51 12.94 -17.14
C PRO A 115 -13.94 12.83 -18.56
N VAL A 116 -14.83 12.73 -19.55
CA VAL A 116 -14.43 12.69 -20.95
C VAL A 116 -13.68 13.99 -21.24
N ARG A 117 -12.38 13.89 -21.55
CA ARG A 117 -11.60 15.05 -22.00
C ARG A 117 -12.30 15.63 -23.21
N ALA A 118 -12.86 16.84 -23.07
CA ALA A 118 -13.33 17.57 -24.23
C ALA A 118 -12.10 17.82 -25.10
N ALA A 119 -12.01 17.12 -26.24
CA ALA A 119 -10.94 17.36 -27.20
C ALA A 119 -10.99 18.86 -27.57
N ALA A 120 -9.98 19.60 -27.14
CA ALA A 120 -9.76 20.95 -27.63
C ALA A 120 -9.37 20.82 -29.11
N GLU A 121 -10.26 21.33 -29.97
CA GLU A 121 -10.03 21.55 -31.40
C GLU A 121 -9.06 22.72 -31.62
#